data_AF-A0A838P835-F1
#
_entry.id   AF-A0A838P835-F1
#
_cell.length_a   1.000
_cell.length_b   1.000
_cell.length_c   1.000
_cell.angle_alpha   90.00
_cell.angle_beta   90.00
_cell.angle_gamma   90.00
#
_symmetry.space_group_name_H-M   'P 1'
#
loop_
_entity.id
_entity.type
_entity.pdbx_description
1 polymer ?
#
loop_
_entity_poly.entity_id
_entity_poly.type
_entity_poly.pdbx_seq_one_letter_code
_entity_poly.pdbx_strand_id
1 'polypeptide(L)' 'MAELSERDAMGCRACGREERASEGYPCTNCGTFICLICSFRGITLCRQCSGGQPS' A
#
# COMPACT_ATOMS: atom_id res chain seq x y z
N MET A 1 -10.22 -3.42 -29.78
CA MET A 1 -9.61 -2.18 -29.26
C MET A 1 -9.87 -2.13 -27.77
N ALA A 2 -8.94 -2.60 -26.95
CA ALA A 2 -9.09 -2.64 -25.50
C ALA A 2 -7.73 -2.36 -24.87
N GLU A 3 -7.32 -1.09 -24.90
CA GLU A 3 -6.13 -0.62 -24.19
C GLU A 3 -6.51 0.54 -23.29
N LEU A 4 -7.51 0.30 -22.44
CA LEU A 4 -7.58 0.97 -21.15
C LEU A 4 -6.57 0.24 -20.26
N SER A 5 -5.27 0.45 -20.53
CA SER A 5 -4.24 0.12 -19.55
C SER A 5 -4.31 1.23 -18.50
N GLU A 6 -5.38 1.19 -17.71
CA GLU A 6 -5.48 1.93 -16.47
C GLU A 6 -4.16 1.68 -15.76
N ARG A 7 -3.41 2.75 -15.52
CA ARG A 7 -2.12 2.61 -14.84
C ARG A 7 -2.48 2.22 -13.42
N ASP A 8 -2.56 0.91 -13.16
CA ASP A 8 -2.76 0.32 -11.85
C ASP A 8 -1.56 0.61 -10.92
N ALA A 9 -0.76 1.65 -11.17
CA ALA A 9 0.28 2.09 -10.27
C ALA A 9 -0.38 2.88 -9.14
N MET A 10 -0.35 2.35 -7.92
CA MET A 10 -0.77 3.05 -6.71
C MET A 10 0.45 3.35 -5.82
N GLY A 11 0.44 4.56 -5.25
CA GLY A 11 1.45 4.97 -4.28
C GLY A 11 1.22 4.32 -2.92
N CYS A 12 2.20 3.57 -2.43
CA CYS A 12 2.19 2.98 -1.10
C CYS A 12 2.13 4.05 -0.01
N ARG A 13 1.11 4.00 0.86
CA ARG A 13 0.99 4.95 1.99
C ARG A 13 1.91 4.65 3.17
N ALA A 14 2.67 3.56 3.14
CA ALA A 14 3.71 3.28 4.13
C ALA A 14 5.06 3.88 3.72
N CYS A 15 5.55 3.60 2.51
CA CYS A 15 6.89 4.01 2.05
C CYS A 15 6.90 5.09 0.96
N GLY A 16 5.77 5.40 0.33
CA GLY A 16 5.66 6.40 -0.75
C GLY A 16 6.05 5.88 -2.14
N ARG A 17 6.42 4.60 -2.28
CA ARG A 17 6.78 4.01 -3.58
C ARG A 17 5.54 3.70 -4.41
N GLU A 18 5.57 4.04 -5.69
CA GLU A 18 4.56 3.65 -6.66
C GLU A 18 4.79 2.21 -7.10
N GLU A 19 3.79 1.36 -6.89
CA GLU A 19 3.83 -0.07 -7.21
C GLU A 19 2.48 -0.49 -7.80
N ARG A 20 2.39 -1.70 -8.36
CA ARG A 20 1.11 -2.22 -8.86
C ARG A 20 0.11 -2.39 -7.72
N ALA A 21 -0.98 -1.65 -7.80
CA ALA A 21 -2.22 -1.75 -7.05
C ALA A 21 -2.68 -3.19 -6.87
N SER A 22 -2.64 -3.96 -7.96
CA SER A 22 -3.09 -5.35 -8.01
C SER A 22 -2.23 -6.29 -7.15
N GLU A 23 -0.98 -5.91 -6.85
CA GLU A 23 -0.04 -6.75 -6.07
C GLU A 23 0.16 -6.27 -4.62
N GLY A 24 -0.46 -5.15 -4.23
CA GLY A 24 -0.35 -4.67 -2.85
C GLY A 24 -1.45 -5.17 -1.92
N TYR A 25 -1.26 -4.88 -0.64
CA TYR A 25 -2.15 -5.27 0.44
C TYR A 25 -2.78 -4.04 1.09
N PRO A 26 -4.03 -4.13 1.56
CA PRO A 26 -4.66 -3.03 2.30
C PRO A 26 -4.10 -2.93 3.72
N CYS A 27 -4.01 -1.70 4.23
CA CYS A 27 -3.71 -1.40 5.63
C CYS A 27 -4.78 -2.00 6.54
N THR A 28 -4.37 -2.70 7.60
CA THR A 28 -5.29 -3.36 8.54
C THR A 28 -6.22 -2.38 9.27
N ASN A 29 -5.83 -1.12 9.43
CA ASN A 29 -6.61 -0.12 10.16
C ASN A 29 -7.53 0.70 9.23
N CYS A 30 -6.98 1.33 8.19
CA CYS A 30 -7.73 2.25 7.32
C CYS A 30 -7.99 1.75 5.90
N GLY A 31 -7.57 0.53 5.56
CA GLY A 31 -7.75 -0.06 4.22
C GLY A 31 -6.90 0.55 3.12
N THR A 32 -5.99 1.47 3.44
CA THR A 32 -5.17 2.16 2.42
C THR A 32 -4.13 1.25 1.77
N PHE A 33 -3.73 1.55 0.54
CA PHE A 33 -2.79 0.73 -0.21
C PHE A 33 -1.38 0.69 0.42
N ILE A 34 -0.88 -0.52 0.66
CA ILE A 34 0.48 -0.82 1.08
C ILE A 34 1.11 -1.73 0.01
N CYS A 35 2.29 -1.38 -0.48
CA CYS A 35 2.96 -2.18 -1.51
C CYS A 35 3.39 -3.57 -0.99
N LEU A 36 3.55 -4.51 -1.93
CA LEU A 36 4.01 -5.87 -1.68
C LEU A 36 5.30 -5.91 -0.84
N ILE A 37 6.28 -5.04 -1.14
CA ILE A 37 7.55 -4.97 -0.41
C ILE A 37 7.33 -4.61 1.07
N CYS A 38 6.46 -3.66 1.36
CA CYS A 38 6.11 -3.31 2.74
C CYS A 38 5.42 -4.47 3.45
N SER A 39 4.49 -5.15 2.77
CA SER A 39 3.84 -6.36 3.27
C SER A 39 4.85 -7.47 3.60
N PHE A 40 5.81 -7.74 2.71
CA PHE A 40 6.90 -8.70 2.94
C PHE A 40 7.81 -8.34 4.11
N ARG A 41 7.97 -7.04 4.40
CA ARG A 41 8.70 -6.56 5.58
C ARG A 41 7.88 -6.66 6.87
N GLY A 42 6.64 -7.17 6.82
CA GLY A 42 5.72 -7.24 7.96
C GLY A 42 5.00 -5.93 8.26
N ILE A 43 5.05 -4.95 7.35
CA ILE A 43 4.36 -3.68 7.51
C ILE A 43 2.91 -3.85 7.03
N THR A 44 1.99 -4.01 7.98
CA THR A 44 0.54 -4.13 7.73
C THR A 44 -0.22 -2.83 7.95
N LEU A 45 0.45 -1.80 8.46
CA LEU A 45 -0.11 -0.49 8.77
C LEU A 45 0.58 0.59 7.94
N CYS A 46 -0.20 1.56 7.43
CA CYS A 46 0.36 2.71 6.75
C CYS A 46 1.06 3.65 7.73
N ARG A 47 1.87 4.59 7.22
CA ARG A 47 2.70 5.48 8.06
C ARG A 47 1.89 6.28 9.08
N GLN A 48 0.66 6.63 8.72
CA GLN A 48 -0.27 7.35 9.59
C GLN A 48 -0.82 6.46 10.71
N CYS A 49 -1.14 5.20 10.39
CA CYS A 49 -1.65 4.22 11.38
C CYS A 49 -0.54 3.65 12.26
N SER A 50 0.67 3.44 11.72
CA SER A 50 1.83 2.93 12.47
C SER A 50 2.46 3.99 13.37
N GLY A 51 2.24 5.28 13.10
CA GLY A 51 2.74 6.40 13.90
C GLY A 51 1.92 6.69 15.17
N GLY A 52 0.75 6.07 15.32
CA GLY A 52 0.07 6.02 16.61
C GLY A 52 0.83 5.05 17.50
N GLN A 53 1.61 5.59 18.45
CA GLN A 53 2.42 4.82 19.39
C GLN A 53 1.63 3.60 19.92
N PRO A 54 2.16 2.37 19.83
CA PRO A 54 1.68 1.31 20.70
C PRO A 54 1.95 1.76 22.14
N SER A 55 0.89 1.79 22.96
CA SER A 55 0.95 2.08 24.40
C SER A 55 1.76 1.05 25.15
#